data_AF-A0A350H3J7-F1
#
_entry.id   AF-A0A350H3J7-F1
#
_cell.length_a   1.000
_cell.length_b   1.000
_cell.length_c   1.000
_cell.angle_alpha   90.00
_cell.angle_beta   90.00
_cell.angle_gamma   90.00
#
_symmetry.space_group_name_H-M   'P 1'
#
loop_
_entity.id
_entity.type
_entity.pdbx_description
1 polymer ?
#
loop_
_entity_poly.entity_id
_entity_poly.type
_entity_poly.pdbx_seq_one_letter_code
_entity_poly.pdbx_strand_id
1 'polypeptide(L)' 'DYRRCGIGKELLRRVVEEAREYGCGAVHITASDMGVKLYTAFGFKHNGNFMQYNLN' A
#
# COMPACT_ATOMS: atom_id res chain seq x y z
N ASP A 1 -3.41 -9.14 20.39
CA ASP A 1 -4.46 -8.62 19.50
C ASP A 1 -4.07 -7.19 19.12
N TYR A 2 -3.47 -7.00 17.95
CA TYR A 2 -2.93 -5.70 17.50
C TYR A 2 -3.54 -5.25 16.17
N ARG A 3 -4.55 -5.99 15.68
CA ARG A 3 -5.27 -5.63 14.47
C ARG A 3 -6.14 -4.41 14.76
N ARG A 4 -6.34 -3.57 13.75
CA ARG A 4 -7.12 -2.32 13.84
C ARG A 4 -6.50 -1.24 14.76
N CYS A 5 -5.26 -1.43 15.23
CA CYS A 5 -4.49 -0.41 15.94
C CYS A 5 -3.68 0.51 14.99
N GLY A 6 -3.98 0.52 13.69
CA GLY A 6 -3.30 1.38 12.71
C GLY A 6 -1.91 0.91 12.24
N ILE A 7 -1.36 -0.15 12.81
CA ILE A 7 0.01 -0.63 12.51
C ILE A 7 0.23 -0.87 11.00
N GLY A 8 -0.69 -1.58 10.33
CA GLY A 8 -0.55 -1.85 8.90
C GLY A 8 -0.59 -0.58 8.04
N LYS A 9 -1.38 0.41 8.44
CA LYS A 9 -1.44 1.72 7.75
C LYS A 9 -0.12 2.48 7.93
N GLU A 10 0.44 2.47 9.13
CA GLU A 10 1.71 3.13 9.42
C GLU A 10 2.89 2.48 8.68
N LEU A 11 2.93 1.14 8.62
CA LEU A 11 3.95 0.43 7.84
C LEU A 11 3.86 0.76 6.35
N LEU A 12 2.65 0.78 5.78
CA LEU A 12 2.44 1.17 4.39
C LEU A 12 2.87 2.61 4.11
N ARG A 13 2.57 3.54 5.04
CA ARG A 13 2.99 4.93 4.94
C ARG A 13 4.51 5.05 4.82
N ARG A 14 5.26 4.38 5.70
CA ARG A 14 6.73 4.42 5.67
C ARG A 14 7.30 3.89 4.35
N VAL A 15 6.78 2.77 3.85
CA VAL A 15 7.22 2.19 2.57
C VAL A 15 6.96 3.15 1.39
N VAL A 16 5.79 3.79 1.37
CA VAL A 16 5.40 4.75 0.33
C VAL A 16 6.25 6.02 0.38
N GLU A 17 6.56 6.51 1.58
CA GLU A 17 7.44 7.67 1.77
C GLU A 17 8.87 7.36 1.36
N GLU A 18 9.42 6.24 1.80
CA GLU A 18 10.77 5.79 1.41
C GLU A 18 10.87 5.65 -0.12
N ALA A 19 9.90 4.99 -0.75
CA ALA A 19 9.86 4.86 -2.21
C ALA A 19 9.79 6.23 -2.93
N ARG A 20 9.07 7.20 -2.36
CA ARG A 20 9.02 8.57 -2.89
C ARG A 20 10.38 9.28 -2.76
N GLU A 21 11.06 9.13 -1.63
CA GLU A 21 12.40 9.69 -1.39
C GLU A 21 13.45 9.12 -2.35
N TYR A 22 13.35 7.83 -2.68
CA TYR A 22 14.18 7.19 -3.70
C TYR A 22 13.82 7.58 -5.15
N GLY A 23 12.75 8.35 -5.37
CA GLY A 23 12.31 8.77 -6.70
C GLY A 23 11.59 7.68 -7.49
N CYS A 24 10.99 6.68 -6.83
CA CYS A 24 10.15 5.68 -7.50
C CYS A 24 8.86 6.30 -8.04
N GLY A 25 8.38 5.81 -9.18
CA GLY A 25 7.12 6.29 -9.78
C GLY A 25 5.85 5.61 -9.24
N ALA A 26 5.99 4.39 -8.69
CA ALA A 26 4.87 3.64 -8.13
C ALA A 26 5.34 2.54 -7.15
N VAL A 27 4.44 2.13 -6.26
CA VAL A 27 4.59 0.94 -5.40
C VAL A 27 3.58 -0.12 -5.83
N HIS A 28 4.05 -1.35 -6.05
CA HIS A 28 3.20 -2.51 -6.35
C HIS A 28 3.21 -3.51 -5.20
N ILE A 29 2.04 -4.06 -4.89
CA ILE A 29 1.88 -5.08 -3.86
C ILE A 29 0.94 -6.20 -4.33
N THR A 30 1.24 -7.42 -3.94
CA THR A 30 0.31 -8.54 -4.07
C THR A 30 -0.61 -8.57 -2.85
N ALA A 31 -1.91 -8.69 -3.06
CA ALA A 31 -2.90 -8.66 -1.99
C ALA A 31 -3.76 -9.92 -2.01
N SER A 32 -4.04 -10.46 -0.82
CA SER A 32 -5.18 -11.37 -0.65
C SER A 32 -6.50 -10.59 -0.62
N ASP A 33 -7.64 -11.26 -0.79
CA ASP A 33 -8.97 -10.64 -0.78
C ASP A 33 -9.23 -9.77 0.46
N MET A 34 -8.71 -10.20 1.62
CA MET A 34 -8.80 -9.43 2.86
C MET A 34 -7.87 -8.22 2.88
N GLY A 35 -6.68 -8.35 2.31
CA GLY A 35 -5.71 -7.25 2.19
C GLY A 35 -6.19 -6.15 1.23
N VAL A 36 -6.89 -6.53 0.16
CA VAL A 36 -7.43 -5.58 -0.84
C VAL A 36 -8.20 -4.43 -0.18
N LYS A 37 -9.01 -4.71 0.84
CA LYS A 37 -9.78 -3.67 1.56
C LYS A 37 -8.87 -2.66 2.26
N LEU A 38 -7.81 -3.13 2.92
CA LEU A 38 -6.84 -2.27 3.60
C LEU A 38 -6.09 -1.39 2.58
N TYR A 39 -5.59 -1.99 1.50
CA TYR A 39 -4.80 -1.28 0.50
C TYR A 39 -5.64 -0.31 -0.32
N THR A 40 -6.88 -0.68 -0.66
CA THR A 40 -7.85 0.22 -1.30
C THR A 40 -8.14 1.43 -0.41
N ALA A 41 -8.38 1.20 0.89
CA ALA A 41 -8.60 2.29 1.85
C ALA A 41 -7.37 3.19 2.04
N PHE A 42 -6.16 2.67 1.79
CA PHE A 42 -4.94 3.45 1.78
C PHE A 42 -4.79 4.30 0.50
N GLY A 43 -5.33 3.84 -0.64
CA GLY A 43 -5.30 4.53 -1.92
C GLY A 43 -4.68 3.72 -3.08
N PHE A 44 -4.31 2.46 -2.85
CA PHE A 44 -3.88 1.57 -3.93
C PHE A 44 -5.07 1.25 -4.85
N LYS A 45 -4.79 1.08 -6.14
CA LYS A 45 -5.77 0.71 -7.17
C LYS A 45 -5.44 -0.67 -7.74
N HIS A 46 -6.45 -1.43 -8.15
CA HIS A 46 -6.22 -2.70 -8.85
C HIS A 46 -5.49 -2.48 -10.17
N ASN A 47 -4.45 -3.29 -10.41
CA ASN A 47 -3.73 -3.37 -11.68
C ASN A 47 -3.38 -4.84 -11.99
N GLY A 48 -4.28 -5.54 -12.67
CA GLY A 48 -4.14 -6.97 -12.95
C GLY A 48 -4.00 -7.81 -11.68
N ASN A 49 -2.89 -8.53 -11.57
CA ASN A 49 -2.60 -9.42 -10.43
C ASN A 49 -2.08 -8.69 -9.17
N PHE A 50 -1.93 -7.36 -9.24
CA PHE A 50 -1.35 -6.56 -8.17
C PHE A 50 -2.26 -5.37 -7.83
N MET A 51 -1.94 -4.71 -6.72
CA MET A 51 -2.42 -3.38 -6.43
C MET A 51 -1.28 -2.37 -6.57
N GLN A 52 -1.57 -1.22 -7.15
CA GLN A 52 -0.60 -0.18 -7.48
C GLN A 52 -0.96 1.14 -6.80
N TYR A 53 0.05 1.78 -6.22
CA TYR A 53 -0.02 3.15 -5.71
C TYR A 53 0.94 4.01 -6.52
N ASN A 54 0.41 4.99 -7.25
CA ASN A 54 1.24 5.93 -8.00
C ASN A 54 1.83 6.98 -7.04
N LEU A 55 3.13 7.21 -7.14
CA LEU A 55 3.86 8.19 -6.34
C LEU A 55 4.01 9.55 -7.04
N ASN A 56 3.73 9.57 -8.34
CA ASN A 56 3.69 10.75 -9.21
C ASN A 56 2.60 11.73 -8.81
#